data_AF-A0A956QA75-F1
#
_entry.id   AF-A0A956QA75-F1
#
_cell.length_a   1.000
_cell.length_b   1.000
_cell.length_c   1.000
_cell.angle_alpha   90.00
_cell.angle_beta   90.00
_cell.angle_gamma   90.00
#
_symmetry.space_group_name_H-M   'P 1'
#
loop_
_entity.id
_entity.type
_entity.pdbx_description
1 polymer ?
#
loop_
_entity_poly.entity_id
_entity_poly.type
_entity_poly.pdbx_seq_one_letter_code
_entity_poly.pdbx_strand_id
1 'polypeptide(L)'
;MRLLSVALLLLVLLAPAVAEPFGEVVLAEQLADYGIEKQDPEALLVAAKILIANRAAVFQGEGREEADEGADPRASAVEKAPLYRAEALLDRAGELTTNPELRTRIEALRKELERAGKSPRSGVVRGSQSVRSRHRWSTEVEFVGQEKAQVEVLGEPGAELQLLIYDEDGQWITGKKESGPRCHVSWKAARDGLFKVVVRNRGAEPARFRFVLQ
;
A
#
# COMPACT_ATOMS: atom_id res chain seq x y z
N MET A 1 34.11 -54.71 9.44
CA MET A 1 34.62 -53.48 10.10
C MET A 1 35.48 -52.76 9.05
N ARG A 2 35.20 -51.55 8.57
CA ARG A 2 34.55 -50.37 9.15
C ARG A 2 33.78 -49.60 8.06
N LEU A 3 32.66 -49.02 8.47
CA LEU A 3 31.86 -48.04 7.73
C LEU A 3 32.67 -46.74 7.54
N LEU A 4 32.64 -46.17 6.33
CA LEU A 4 32.99 -44.76 6.10
C LEU A 4 31.70 -44.01 5.80
N SER A 5 31.16 -43.36 6.83
CA SER A 5 30.15 -42.32 6.69
C SER A 5 30.80 -41.06 6.14
N VAL A 6 30.38 -40.62 4.96
CA VAL A 6 30.64 -39.27 4.47
C VAL A 6 29.43 -38.42 4.86
N ALA A 7 29.63 -37.52 5.82
CA ALA A 7 28.64 -36.53 6.20
C ALA A 7 28.58 -35.44 5.12
N LEU A 8 27.45 -35.34 4.43
CA LEU A 8 27.14 -34.27 3.48
C LEU A 8 26.70 -33.04 4.28
N LEU A 9 27.57 -32.02 4.34
CA LEU A 9 27.27 -30.73 4.96
C LEU A 9 26.37 -29.92 4.02
N LEU A 10 25.09 -29.78 4.37
CA LEU A 10 24.15 -28.92 3.65
C LEU A 10 24.42 -27.45 4.03
N LEU A 11 25.09 -26.70 3.15
CA LEU A 11 25.25 -25.26 3.30
C LEU A 11 23.96 -24.57 2.81
N VAL A 12 23.07 -24.20 3.74
CA VAL A 12 21.90 -23.36 3.43
C VAL A 12 22.40 -21.92 3.25
N LEU A 13 22.54 -21.49 2.00
CA LEU A 13 22.71 -20.08 1.66
C LEU A 13 21.41 -19.34 2.02
N LEU A 14 21.40 -18.64 3.15
CA LEU A 14 20.42 -17.58 3.40
C LEU A 14 20.71 -16.45 2.41
N ALA A 15 20.04 -16.47 1.25
CA ALA A 15 19.95 -15.28 0.43
C ALA A 15 19.28 -14.16 1.27
N PRO A 16 19.80 -12.93 1.26
CA PRO A 16 19.07 -11.81 1.84
C PRO A 16 17.71 -11.75 1.13
N ALA A 17 16.63 -11.64 1.91
CA ALA A 17 15.32 -11.39 1.35
C ALA A 17 15.42 -10.09 0.54
N VAL A 18 15.43 -10.20 -0.79
CA VAL A 18 15.27 -9.04 -1.67
C VAL A 18 13.91 -8.46 -1.29
N ALA A 19 13.90 -7.22 -0.79
CA ALA A 19 12.65 -6.56 -0.47
C ALA A 19 11.86 -6.41 -1.78
N GLU A 20 10.71 -7.07 -1.85
CA GLU A 20 9.84 -7.02 -3.02
C GLU A 20 9.23 -5.61 -3.14
N PRO A 21 9.06 -5.06 -4.37
CA PRO A 21 8.55 -3.71 -4.60
C PRO A 21 7.30 -3.33 -3.78
N PHE A 22 6.37 -4.26 -3.57
CA PHE A 22 5.18 -4.00 -2.75
C PHE A 22 5.51 -3.65 -1.29
N GLY A 23 6.40 -4.42 -0.67
CA GLY A 23 6.79 -4.20 0.73
C GLY A 23 7.49 -2.87 0.92
N GLU A 24 8.35 -2.49 -0.04
CA GLU A 24 9.02 -1.19 -0.03
C GLU A 24 8.01 -0.04 -0.18
N VAL A 25 7.06 -0.17 -1.12
CA VAL A 25 6.03 0.85 -1.34
C VAL A 25 5.13 1.01 -0.11
N VAL A 26 4.74 -0.09 0.54
CA VAL A 26 3.98 -0.04 1.81
C VAL A 26 4.79 0.64 2.90
N LEU A 27 6.09 0.32 3.02
CA LEU A 27 6.97 0.98 3.98
C LEU A 27 7.07 2.49 3.70
N ALA A 28 7.14 2.90 2.44
CA ALA A 28 7.18 4.31 2.07
C ALA A 28 5.91 5.07 2.50
N GLU A 29 4.73 4.46 2.35
CA GLU A 29 3.47 5.02 2.85
C GLU A 29 3.49 5.18 4.38
N GLN A 30 3.99 4.17 5.11
CA GLN A 30 4.08 4.22 6.57
C GLN A 30 5.10 5.23 7.08
N LEU A 31 6.24 5.38 6.38
CA LEU A 31 7.25 6.39 6.69
C LEU A 31 6.73 7.80 6.41
N ALA A 32 5.91 7.98 5.38
CA ALA A 32 5.26 9.25 5.10
C ALA A 32 4.24 9.61 6.19
N ASP A 33 3.42 8.66 6.64
CA ASP A 33 2.53 8.85 7.80
C ASP A 33 3.34 9.28 9.04
N TYR A 34 4.38 8.51 9.38
CA TYR A 34 5.23 8.81 10.52
C TYR A 34 5.92 10.17 10.39
N GLY A 35 6.47 10.49 9.23
CA GLY A 35 7.17 11.74 8.97
C GLY A 35 6.25 12.96 9.06
N ILE A 36 5.01 12.85 8.60
CA ILE A 36 4.00 13.90 8.76
C ILE A 36 3.59 14.03 10.22
N GLU A 37 3.28 12.92 10.90
CA GLU A 37 2.83 12.96 12.29
C GLU A 37 3.90 13.50 13.24
N LYS A 38 5.16 13.07 13.05
CA LYS A 38 6.29 13.45 13.91
C LYS A 38 7.07 14.67 13.43
N GLN A 39 6.67 15.27 12.30
CA GLN A 39 7.39 16.37 11.67
C GLN A 39 8.86 16.00 11.40
N ASP A 40 9.11 14.76 10.97
CA ASP A 40 10.44 14.20 10.76
C ASP A 40 10.84 14.28 9.27
N PRO A 41 11.75 15.20 8.88
CA PRO A 41 12.16 15.36 7.50
C PRO A 41 13.02 14.20 6.95
N GLU A 42 13.73 13.44 7.81
CA GLU A 42 14.49 12.26 7.36
C GLU A 42 13.53 11.15 6.94
N ALA A 43 12.47 10.91 7.73
CA ALA A 43 11.44 9.92 7.38
C ALA A 43 10.76 10.25 6.05
N LEU A 44 10.41 11.51 5.82
CA LEU A 44 9.82 11.98 4.56
C LEU A 44 10.77 11.85 3.37
N LEU A 45 12.05 12.15 3.57
CA LEU A 45 13.08 11.96 2.53
C LEU A 45 13.22 10.49 2.15
N VAL A 46 13.25 9.58 3.13
CA VAL A 46 13.35 8.14 2.89
C VAL A 46 12.09 7.63 2.18
N ALA A 47 10.91 8.05 2.62
CA ALA A 47 9.66 7.72 1.93
C ALA A 47 9.69 8.15 0.46
N ALA A 48 10.05 9.40 0.17
CA ALA A 48 10.18 9.91 -1.20
C ALA A 48 11.16 9.08 -2.03
N LYS A 49 12.32 8.72 -1.46
CA LYS A 49 13.34 7.92 -2.13
C LYS A 49 12.81 6.56 -2.57
N ILE A 50 12.10 5.88 -1.69
CA ILE A 50 11.52 4.57 -2.00
C ILE A 50 10.47 4.69 -3.11
N LEU A 51 9.64 5.74 -3.09
CA LEU A 51 8.65 5.98 -4.14
C LEU A 51 9.29 6.28 -5.51
N ILE A 52 10.38 7.04 -5.53
CA ILE A 52 11.16 7.32 -6.76
C ILE A 52 11.77 6.04 -7.32
N ALA A 53 12.32 5.18 -6.46
CA ALA A 53 12.96 3.93 -6.89
C ALA A 53 11.94 2.95 -7.49
N ASN A 54 10.78 2.79 -6.83
CA ASN A 54 9.78 1.80 -7.21
C ASN A 54 8.86 2.25 -8.36
N ARG A 55 8.62 3.57 -8.48
CA ARG A 55 7.68 4.19 -9.45
C ARG A 55 6.40 3.36 -9.60
N ALA A 56 5.74 3.09 -8.48
CA ALA A 56 4.46 2.38 -8.49
C ALA A 56 3.42 3.16 -9.29
N ALA A 57 2.59 2.46 -10.05
CA ALA A 57 1.51 3.07 -10.81
C ALA A 57 0.47 3.70 -9.87
N VAL A 58 -0.19 4.77 -10.33
CA VAL A 58 -1.36 5.31 -9.65
C VAL A 58 -2.59 4.63 -10.19
N PHE A 59 -3.43 4.11 -9.30
CA PHE A 59 -4.69 3.46 -9.63
C PHE A 59 -5.59 4.39 -10.46
N GLN A 60 -6.00 3.93 -11.65
CA GLN A 60 -6.87 4.67 -12.56
C GLN A 60 -8.29 4.07 -12.65
N GLY A 61 -8.58 3.00 -11.91
CA GLY A 61 -9.88 2.35 -11.96
C GLY A 61 -10.98 3.15 -11.26
N GLU A 62 -12.22 2.78 -11.56
CA GLU A 62 -13.39 3.31 -10.88
C GLU A 62 -13.75 2.46 -9.68
N GLY A 63 -14.06 3.13 -8.57
CA GLY A 63 -14.56 2.46 -7.38
C GLY A 63 -16.02 2.78 -7.14
N ARG A 64 -16.77 1.79 -6.66
CA ARG A 64 -18.19 1.92 -6.31
C ARG A 64 -18.36 1.87 -4.81
N GLU A 65 -19.19 2.76 -4.28
CA GLU A 65 -19.55 2.74 -2.87
C GLU A 65 -21.00 2.28 -2.72
N GLU A 66 -21.22 1.36 -1.79
CA GLU A 66 -22.52 0.76 -1.49
C GLU A 66 -22.76 0.80 0.02
N ALA A 67 -24.02 1.02 0.41
CA ALA A 67 -24.44 0.94 1.80
C ALA A 67 -24.38 -0.51 2.30
N ASP A 68 -23.83 -0.73 3.49
CA ASP A 68 -24.03 -1.98 4.25
C ASP A 68 -25.20 -1.82 5.23
N GLU A 69 -25.55 -2.91 5.91
CA GLU A 69 -26.61 -2.92 6.92
C GLU A 69 -26.33 -1.90 8.04
N GLY A 70 -27.34 -1.09 8.36
CA GLY A 70 -27.25 -0.04 9.37
C GLY A 70 -26.59 1.26 8.90
N ALA A 71 -26.29 1.40 7.60
CA ALA A 71 -25.84 2.67 7.03
C ALA A 71 -26.85 3.80 7.26
N ASP A 72 -26.36 4.96 7.70
CA ASP A 72 -27.17 6.19 7.72
C ASP A 72 -27.29 6.74 6.29
N PRO A 73 -28.51 6.85 5.72
CA PRO A 73 -28.71 7.44 4.40
C PRO A 73 -28.30 8.92 4.31
N ARG A 74 -28.07 9.58 5.45
CA ARG A 74 -27.59 10.97 5.53
C ARG A 74 -26.07 11.08 5.69
N ALA A 75 -25.35 9.95 5.82
CA ALA A 75 -23.90 9.95 5.90
C ALA A 75 -23.32 10.63 4.65
N SER A 76 -22.60 11.72 4.86
CA SER A 76 -21.99 12.46 3.76
C SER A 76 -20.64 11.84 3.37
N ALA A 77 -20.34 11.88 2.08
CA ALA A 77 -19.00 11.50 1.63
C ALA A 77 -17.97 12.47 2.23
N VAL A 78 -16.80 11.95 2.56
CA VAL A 78 -15.65 12.76 2.95
C VAL A 78 -14.62 12.76 1.84
N GLU A 79 -13.77 13.79 1.81
CA GLU A 79 -12.64 13.82 0.89
C GLU A 79 -11.73 12.58 1.08
N LYS A 80 -11.11 12.13 -0.01
CA LYS A 80 -10.19 11.00 -0.01
C LYS A 80 -8.93 11.36 0.79
N ALA A 81 -8.22 10.35 1.29
CA ALA A 81 -6.87 10.59 1.81
C ALA A 81 -5.98 11.18 0.70
N PRO A 82 -5.06 12.12 1.01
CA PRO A 82 -4.08 12.55 0.02
C PRO A 82 -3.15 11.38 -0.29
N LEU A 83 -3.01 11.07 -1.59
CA LEU A 83 -2.01 10.11 -2.06
C LEU A 83 -0.63 10.76 -1.96
N TYR A 84 0.31 10.11 -1.27
CA TYR A 84 1.65 10.66 -1.14
C TYR A 84 2.41 10.63 -2.47
N ARG A 85 2.85 11.81 -2.91
CA ARG A 85 3.68 12.01 -4.09
C ARG A 85 5.10 12.32 -3.63
N ALA A 86 6.11 11.77 -4.32
CA ALA A 86 7.51 12.00 -3.97
C ALA A 86 7.85 13.50 -3.92
N GLU A 87 7.41 14.30 -4.90
CA GLU A 87 7.55 15.77 -4.88
C GLU A 87 7.01 16.38 -3.58
N ALA A 88 5.75 16.10 -3.23
CA ALA A 88 5.10 16.69 -2.07
C ALA A 88 5.79 16.29 -0.75
N LEU A 89 6.32 15.07 -0.66
CA LEU A 89 7.11 14.63 0.49
C LEU A 89 8.46 15.36 0.57
N LEU A 90 9.13 15.58 -0.56
CA LEU A 90 10.39 16.34 -0.65
C LEU A 90 10.19 17.83 -0.33
N ASP A 91 9.08 18.41 -0.76
CA ASP A 91 8.67 19.78 -0.42
C ASP A 91 8.46 19.89 1.08
N ARG A 92 7.66 19.00 1.67
CA ARG A 92 7.42 19.01 3.11
C ARG A 92 8.69 18.76 3.93
N ALA A 93 9.55 17.83 3.50
CA ALA A 93 10.85 17.61 4.16
C ALA A 93 11.74 18.87 4.09
N GLY A 94 11.71 19.59 2.97
CA GLY A 94 12.43 20.84 2.76
C GLY A 94 11.96 21.97 3.69
N GLU A 95 10.65 22.09 3.90
CA GLU A 95 10.05 23.04 4.84
C GLU A 95 10.44 22.76 6.29
N LEU A 96 10.57 21.48 6.65
CA LEU A 96 10.85 21.06 8.03
C LEU A 96 12.34 21.10 8.39
N THR A 97 13.24 21.02 7.41
CA THR A 97 14.68 20.91 7.70
C THR A 97 15.40 22.25 7.77
N THR A 98 16.15 22.44 8.85
CA THR A 98 17.19 23.47 8.99
C THR A 98 18.60 22.91 8.77
N ASN A 99 18.77 21.58 8.67
CA ASN A 99 20.05 20.92 8.47
C ASN A 99 20.53 21.09 7.01
N PRO A 100 21.68 21.75 6.76
CA PRO A 100 22.21 21.96 5.43
C PRO A 100 22.50 20.67 4.65
N GLU A 101 23.01 19.63 5.31
CA GLU A 101 23.31 18.34 4.68
C GLU A 101 22.03 17.64 4.22
N LEU A 102 20.99 17.66 5.06
CA LEU A 102 19.70 17.08 4.71
C LEU A 102 19.05 17.85 3.55
N ARG A 103 19.18 19.17 3.53
CA ARG A 103 18.74 20.00 2.40
C ARG A 103 19.46 19.63 1.10
N THR A 104 20.79 19.42 1.14
CA THR A 104 21.54 18.93 -0.02
C THR A 104 21.05 17.56 -0.50
N ARG A 105 20.72 16.64 0.41
CA ARG A 105 20.17 15.32 0.06
C ARG A 105 18.78 15.43 -0.58
N ILE A 106 17.91 16.31 -0.08
CA ILE A 106 16.59 16.60 -0.68
C ILE A 106 16.75 17.13 -2.10
N GLU A 107 17.63 18.10 -2.33
CA GLU A 107 17.88 18.66 -3.66
C GLU A 107 18.47 17.62 -4.63
N ALA A 108 19.35 16.76 -4.15
CA ALA A 108 19.88 15.67 -4.96
C ALA A 108 18.77 14.72 -5.41
N LEU A 109 17.83 14.39 -4.50
CA LEU A 109 16.73 13.48 -4.78
C LEU A 109 15.65 14.11 -5.69
N ARG A 110 15.41 15.43 -5.61
CA ARG A 110 14.58 16.17 -6.58
C ARG A 110 15.12 16.03 -8.00
N LYS A 111 16.43 16.22 -8.18
CA LYS A 111 17.09 16.03 -9.49
C LYS A 111 17.00 14.59 -9.99
N GLU A 112 17.03 13.61 -9.10
CA GLU A 112 16.81 12.20 -9.45
C GLU A 112 15.37 11.98 -9.94
N LEU A 113 14.38 12.55 -9.25
CA LEU A 113 12.97 12.48 -9.62
C LEU A 113 12.69 13.14 -10.99
N GLU A 114 13.29 14.29 -11.28
CA GLU A 114 13.21 14.93 -12.61
C GLU A 114 13.76 14.03 -13.73
N ARG A 115 14.83 13.29 -13.45
CA ARG A 115 15.44 12.33 -14.38
C ARG A 115 14.68 11.01 -14.43
N ALA A 116 13.90 10.70 -13.40
CA ALA A 116 13.11 9.49 -13.35
C ALA A 116 12.01 9.59 -14.42
N GLY A 117 12.03 8.66 -15.39
CA GLY A 117 10.95 8.56 -16.37
C GLY A 117 9.60 8.34 -15.70
N LYS A 118 8.52 8.76 -16.37
CA LYS A 118 7.14 8.71 -15.84
C LYS A 118 6.51 7.31 -15.86
N SER A 119 7.12 6.36 -16.58
CA SER A 119 6.59 5.01 -16.72
C SER A 119 6.72 4.23 -15.41
N PRO A 120 5.67 3.49 -14.99
CA PRO A 120 5.76 2.59 -13.86
C PRO A 120 6.94 1.60 -14.00
N ARG A 121 7.55 1.22 -12.88
CA ARG A 121 8.70 0.30 -12.87
C ARG A 121 8.44 -1.00 -12.12
N SER A 122 7.33 -1.05 -11.38
CA SER A 122 6.88 -2.21 -10.62
C SER A 122 5.46 -2.57 -11.06
N GLY A 123 5.08 -3.84 -10.87
CA GLY A 123 3.67 -4.28 -10.96
C GLY A 123 2.80 -3.73 -9.82
N VAL A 124 3.34 -2.87 -8.96
CA VAL A 124 2.67 -2.30 -7.81
C VAL A 124 1.81 -1.11 -8.24
N VAL A 125 0.56 -1.10 -7.78
CA VAL A 125 -0.40 -0.03 -8.01
C VAL A 125 -0.80 0.57 -6.65
N ARG A 126 -0.96 1.89 -6.58
CA ARG A 126 -1.36 2.59 -5.36
C ARG A 126 -2.53 3.51 -5.60
N GLY A 127 -3.38 3.67 -4.61
CA GLY A 127 -4.48 4.60 -4.67
C GLY A 127 -4.89 5.14 -3.31
N SER A 128 -5.86 6.04 -3.34
CA SER A 128 -6.42 6.68 -2.16
C SER A 128 -7.92 6.82 -2.32
N GLN A 129 -8.65 6.65 -1.23
CA GLN A 129 -10.09 6.65 -1.23
C GLN A 129 -10.66 7.04 0.14
N SER A 130 -11.97 7.28 0.17
CA SER A 130 -12.77 7.38 1.38
C SER A 130 -13.97 6.45 1.27
N VAL A 131 -14.50 6.06 2.41
CA VAL A 131 -15.70 5.24 2.53
C VAL A 131 -16.53 5.76 3.69
N ARG A 132 -17.81 6.01 3.44
CA ARG A 132 -18.75 6.48 4.48
C ARG A 132 -18.85 5.48 5.63
N SER A 133 -19.38 5.93 6.77
CA SER A 133 -19.70 5.04 7.88
C SER A 133 -20.65 3.93 7.41
N ARG A 134 -20.37 2.68 7.81
CA ARG A 134 -21.20 1.51 7.49
C ARG A 134 -21.47 1.37 5.99
N HIS A 135 -20.53 1.81 5.15
CA HIS A 135 -20.52 1.56 3.72
C HIS A 135 -19.34 0.68 3.36
N ARG A 136 -19.37 0.17 2.13
CA ARG A 136 -18.26 -0.51 1.50
C ARG A 136 -17.89 0.19 0.21
N TRP A 137 -16.59 0.35 0.01
CA TRP A 137 -16.03 0.70 -1.27
C TRP A 137 -15.55 -0.57 -1.96
N SER A 138 -15.77 -0.69 -3.26
CA SER A 138 -15.31 -1.82 -4.05
C SER A 138 -14.75 -1.40 -5.40
N THR A 139 -13.80 -2.15 -5.89
CA THR A 139 -13.25 -2.00 -7.25
C THR A 139 -12.89 -3.36 -7.82
N GLU A 140 -12.89 -3.45 -9.14
CA GLU A 140 -12.37 -4.60 -9.86
C GLU A 140 -10.92 -4.33 -10.25
N VAL A 141 -10.07 -5.35 -10.06
CA VAL A 141 -8.63 -5.31 -10.36
C VAL A 141 -8.26 -6.62 -11.02
N GLU A 142 -7.52 -6.53 -12.12
CA GLU A 142 -6.96 -7.70 -12.78
C GLU A 142 -5.74 -8.19 -12.01
N PHE A 143 -5.70 -9.49 -11.69
CA PHE A 143 -4.54 -10.16 -11.13
C PHE A 143 -4.10 -11.30 -12.05
N VAL A 144 -2.79 -11.50 -12.12
CA VAL A 144 -2.17 -12.58 -12.90
C VAL A 144 -2.19 -13.87 -12.07
N GLY A 145 -2.67 -14.94 -12.68
CA GLY A 145 -2.71 -16.27 -12.12
C GLY A 145 -1.30 -16.79 -11.82
N GLN A 146 -1.20 -17.62 -10.78
CA GLN A 146 0.06 -18.19 -10.30
C GLN A 146 1.11 -17.18 -9.81
N GLU A 147 0.83 -15.89 -9.84
CA GLU A 147 1.60 -14.86 -9.16
C GLU A 147 1.04 -14.59 -7.75
N LYS A 148 1.88 -14.00 -6.90
CA LYS A 148 1.48 -13.63 -5.54
C LYS A 148 0.72 -12.31 -5.61
N ALA A 149 -0.57 -12.36 -5.32
CA ALA A 149 -1.41 -11.18 -5.19
C ALA A 149 -1.39 -10.66 -3.74
N GLN A 150 -1.34 -9.34 -3.59
CA GLN A 150 -1.26 -8.66 -2.30
C GLN A 150 -2.06 -7.36 -2.32
N VAL A 151 -2.77 -7.10 -1.22
CA VAL A 151 -3.45 -5.83 -0.98
C VAL A 151 -3.17 -5.36 0.43
N GLU A 152 -2.67 -4.13 0.55
CA GLU A 152 -2.56 -3.40 1.80
C GLU A 152 -3.54 -2.22 1.78
N VAL A 153 -4.29 -2.04 2.86
CA VAL A 153 -5.12 -0.86 3.13
C VAL A 153 -4.58 -0.17 4.37
N LEU A 154 -4.29 1.12 4.22
CA LEU A 154 -3.74 2.02 5.24
C LEU A 154 -4.76 3.13 5.50
N GLY A 155 -5.59 2.93 6.53
CA GLY A 155 -6.55 3.91 7.02
C GLY A 155 -5.95 4.90 8.01
N GLU A 156 -6.64 6.02 8.20
CA GLU A 156 -6.33 6.98 9.26
C GLU A 156 -6.44 6.34 10.66
N PRO A 157 -5.73 6.88 11.68
CA PRO A 157 -5.87 6.41 13.05
C PRO A 157 -7.34 6.38 13.52
N GLY A 158 -7.76 5.25 14.11
CA GLY A 158 -9.14 5.04 14.55
C GLY A 158 -10.10 4.52 13.48
N ALA A 159 -9.67 4.39 12.22
CA ALA A 159 -10.51 3.79 11.18
C ALA A 159 -10.78 2.30 11.48
N GLU A 160 -12.04 1.88 11.29
CA GLU A 160 -12.49 0.50 11.50
C GLU A 160 -12.73 -0.18 10.15
N LEU A 161 -11.66 -0.46 9.41
CA LEU A 161 -11.73 -1.01 8.06
C LEU A 161 -11.62 -2.54 8.07
N GLN A 162 -12.35 -3.19 7.19
CA GLN A 162 -12.17 -4.60 6.79
C GLN A 162 -11.75 -4.66 5.33
N LEU A 163 -11.01 -5.69 4.96
CA LEU A 163 -10.59 -5.94 3.59
C LEU A 163 -11.04 -7.34 3.16
N LEU A 164 -11.78 -7.42 2.06
CA LEU A 164 -12.34 -8.66 1.54
C LEU A 164 -12.05 -8.77 0.05
N ILE A 165 -11.65 -9.95 -0.39
CA ILE A 165 -11.32 -10.25 -1.78
C ILE A 165 -12.29 -11.32 -2.29
N TYR A 166 -12.87 -11.05 -3.45
CA TYR A 166 -13.74 -11.99 -4.16
C TYR A 166 -13.19 -12.21 -5.57
N ASP A 167 -13.45 -13.37 -6.15
CA ASP A 167 -13.19 -13.63 -7.57
C ASP A 167 -14.29 -13.04 -8.47
N GLU A 168 -14.15 -13.26 -9.77
CA GLU A 168 -15.08 -12.84 -10.83
C GLU A 168 -16.50 -13.44 -10.65
N ASP A 169 -16.59 -14.62 -10.04
CA ASP A 169 -17.84 -15.32 -9.77
C ASP A 169 -18.50 -14.85 -8.45
N GLY A 170 -17.88 -13.89 -7.77
CA GLY A 170 -18.33 -13.37 -6.48
C GLY A 170 -18.07 -14.32 -5.30
N GLN A 171 -17.25 -15.35 -5.47
CA GLN A 171 -16.84 -16.24 -4.40
C GLN A 171 -15.80 -15.56 -3.52
N TRP A 172 -15.92 -15.73 -2.21
CA TRP A 172 -14.95 -15.21 -1.26
C TRP A 172 -13.64 -15.99 -1.37
N ILE A 173 -12.53 -15.28 -1.59
CA ILE A 173 -11.19 -15.86 -1.69
C ILE A 173 -10.45 -15.73 -0.36
N THR A 174 -10.31 -14.49 0.12
CA THR A 174 -9.60 -14.19 1.36
C THR A 174 -10.07 -12.85 1.92
N GLY A 175 -9.67 -12.53 3.15
CA GLY A 175 -10.04 -11.27 3.78
C GLY A 175 -9.59 -11.18 5.22
N LYS A 176 -9.52 -9.95 5.72
CA LYS A 176 -9.40 -9.64 7.14
C LYS A 176 -10.75 -9.14 7.64
N LYS A 177 -11.41 -9.95 8.48
CA LYS A 177 -12.73 -9.65 9.04
C LYS A 177 -12.64 -8.85 10.34
N GLU A 178 -11.52 -8.88 11.06
CA GLU A 178 -11.31 -7.98 12.18
C GLU A 178 -11.12 -6.56 11.66
N SER A 179 -11.91 -5.61 12.18
CA SER A 179 -11.81 -4.21 11.79
C SER A 179 -10.56 -3.57 12.40
N GLY A 180 -9.92 -2.69 11.64
CA GLY A 180 -8.83 -1.85 12.13
C GLY A 180 -8.28 -0.92 11.06
N PRO A 181 -7.34 -0.03 11.43
CA PRO A 181 -6.81 0.98 10.51
C PRO A 181 -5.86 0.38 9.47
N ARG A 182 -5.43 -0.87 9.65
CA ARG A 182 -4.54 -1.56 8.70
C ARG A 182 -5.03 -2.96 8.39
N CYS A 183 -5.16 -3.23 7.10
CA CYS A 183 -5.56 -4.53 6.59
C CYS A 183 -4.60 -4.98 5.50
N HIS A 184 -3.97 -6.12 5.74
CA HIS A 184 -3.15 -6.82 4.77
C HIS A 184 -3.82 -8.14 4.39
N VAL A 185 -3.86 -8.44 3.11
CA VAL A 185 -4.18 -9.79 2.62
C VAL A 185 -3.24 -10.16 1.48
N SER A 186 -2.89 -11.44 1.41
CA SER A 186 -2.16 -12.00 0.29
C SER A 186 -2.75 -13.35 -0.06
N TRP A 187 -2.78 -13.65 -1.36
CA TRP A 187 -3.19 -14.93 -1.89
C TRP A 187 -2.44 -15.23 -3.18
N LYS A 188 -2.67 -16.41 -3.74
CA LYS A 188 -2.18 -16.81 -5.05
C LYS A 188 -3.39 -17.12 -5.91
N ALA A 189 -3.62 -16.34 -6.96
CA ALA A 189 -4.73 -16.57 -7.88
C ALA A 189 -4.50 -17.89 -8.64
N ALA A 190 -5.54 -18.71 -8.77
CA ALA A 190 -5.42 -19.98 -9.50
C ALA A 190 -5.32 -19.76 -11.02
N ARG A 191 -5.99 -18.72 -11.53
CA ARG A 191 -6.07 -18.29 -12.92
C ARG A 191 -6.01 -16.77 -13.01
N ASP A 192 -5.66 -16.25 -14.19
CA ASP A 192 -5.80 -14.83 -14.51
C ASP A 192 -7.28 -14.45 -14.40
N GLY A 193 -7.58 -13.23 -13.94
CA GLY A 193 -8.96 -12.77 -13.88
C GLY A 193 -9.16 -11.47 -13.13
N LEU A 194 -10.41 -11.00 -13.17
CA LEU A 194 -10.85 -9.84 -12.40
C LEU A 194 -11.23 -10.28 -11.00
N PHE A 195 -10.64 -9.63 -10.01
CA PHE A 195 -10.98 -9.81 -8.60
C PHE A 195 -11.61 -8.54 -8.06
N LYS A 196 -12.62 -8.71 -7.22
CA LYS A 196 -13.26 -7.60 -6.52
C LYS A 196 -12.57 -7.37 -5.18
N VAL A 197 -11.90 -6.23 -5.06
CA VAL A 197 -11.35 -5.72 -3.81
C VAL A 197 -12.43 -4.92 -3.11
N VAL A 198 -12.76 -5.28 -1.87
CA VAL A 198 -13.79 -4.61 -1.07
C VAL A 198 -13.19 -4.12 0.23
N VAL A 199 -13.30 -2.82 0.48
CA VAL A 199 -12.95 -2.16 1.75
C VAL A 199 -14.23 -1.75 2.44
N ARG A 200 -14.55 -2.40 3.57
CA ARG A 200 -15.75 -2.09 4.36
C ARG A 200 -15.40 -1.24 5.55
N ASN A 201 -16.19 -0.22 5.84
CA ASN A 201 -16.08 0.57 7.06
C ASN A 201 -17.11 0.09 8.08
N ARG A 202 -16.65 -0.46 9.20
CA ARG A 202 -17.51 -0.88 10.31
C ARG A 202 -17.74 0.21 11.36
N GLY A 203 -16.96 1.28 11.28
CA GLY A 203 -16.99 2.38 12.22
C GLY A 203 -18.21 3.27 12.06
N ALA A 204 -18.50 4.02 13.12
CA ALA A 204 -19.56 5.04 13.14
C ALA A 204 -19.19 6.30 12.34
N GLU A 205 -17.91 6.49 12.04
CA GLU A 205 -17.40 7.65 11.29
C GLU A 205 -16.97 7.27 9.87
N PRO A 206 -17.03 8.19 8.90
CA PRO A 206 -16.38 8.02 7.61
C PRO A 206 -14.87 7.78 7.78
N ALA A 207 -14.31 6.93 6.92
CA ALA A 207 -12.89 6.59 6.97
C ALA A 207 -12.21 6.98 5.65
N ARG A 208 -11.01 7.54 5.75
CA ARG A 208 -10.11 7.74 4.60
C ARG A 208 -9.01 6.69 4.65
N PHE A 209 -8.59 6.24 3.48
CA PHE A 209 -7.53 5.26 3.38
C PHE A 209 -6.73 5.40 2.10
N ARG A 210 -5.50 4.91 2.14
CA ARG A 210 -4.69 4.58 0.97
C ARG A 210 -4.62 3.07 0.81
N PHE A 211 -4.31 2.63 -0.39
CA PHE A 211 -4.13 1.21 -0.66
C PHE A 211 -2.99 0.97 -1.63
N VAL A 212 -2.39 -0.22 -1.51
CA VAL A 212 -1.33 -0.72 -2.37
C VAL A 212 -1.75 -2.11 -2.85
N LEU A 213 -1.58 -2.38 -4.14
CA LEU A 213 -1.94 -3.62 -4.83
C LEU A 213 -0.72 -4.14 -5.57
N GLN A 214 -0.53 -5.45 -5.61
CA GLN A 214 0.37 -6.15 -6.53
C GLN A 214 -0.27 -7.48 -6.92
#